data_AF-A0A6I1W4Q0-F1
#
_entry.id   AF-A0A6I1W4Q0-F1
#
_cell.length_a   1.000
_cell.length_b   1.000
_cell.length_c   1.000
_cell.angle_alpha   90.00
_cell.angle_beta   90.00
_cell.angle_gamma   90.00
#
_symmetry.space_group_name_H-M   'P 1'
#
loop_
_entity.id
_entity.type
_entity.pdbx_description
1 polymer ?
#
loop_
_entity_poly.entity_id
_entity_poly.type
_entity_poly.pdbx_seq_one_letter_code
_entity_poly.pdbx_strand_id
1 'polypeptide(L)'
;MSDKLACHLLVAPDIPAQHALEFSHRMRAIVDTVAAPVTLTERVVDDITPLAHLTLGSVVQTSWRAPRPFEHRAVLGFSYAGHSVADKKSSEIRVLSGSETQRIQRQPAAEKALRQALLKVGFKRVIGQSAPLPGVTGELFEQVSDAGWINFVQSGLERLRGLGWQIVINQGFHFELHEVGQWYADIEEGPGHAWFDLELGIEVNGQRYSLLPILLNVLRRNPELLDPQSMALRK
;
A
#
# COMPACT_ATOMS: atom_id res chain seq x y z
N MET A 1 35.88 -15.10 -27.08
CA MET A 1 34.40 -15.22 -27.19
C MET A 1 34.06 -16.68 -27.42
N SER A 2 33.05 -17.21 -26.76
CA SER A 2 32.58 -18.60 -26.96
C SER A 2 31.91 -18.72 -28.33
N ASP A 3 32.24 -19.77 -29.09
CA ASP A 3 31.72 -20.05 -30.43
C ASP A 3 30.17 -20.12 -30.47
N LYS A 4 29.57 -20.62 -29.37
CA LYS A 4 28.11 -20.66 -29.19
C LYS A 4 27.48 -19.26 -29.12
N LEU A 5 28.17 -18.30 -28.50
CA LEU A 5 27.66 -16.94 -28.31
C LEU A 5 27.66 -16.17 -29.64
N ALA A 6 28.67 -16.39 -30.48
CA ALA A 6 28.71 -15.87 -31.85
C ALA A 6 27.56 -16.43 -32.70
N CYS A 7 27.28 -17.73 -32.61
CA CYS A 7 26.17 -18.36 -33.33
C CYS A 7 24.80 -17.77 -32.92
N HIS A 8 24.58 -17.49 -31.64
CA HIS A 8 23.32 -16.89 -31.18
C HIS A 8 23.16 -15.42 -31.59
N LEU A 9 24.24 -14.65 -31.69
CA LEU A 9 24.19 -13.26 -32.17
C LEU A 9 23.87 -13.17 -33.66
N LEU A 10 24.28 -14.15 -34.48
CA LEU A 10 23.96 -14.20 -35.91
C LEU A 10 22.48 -14.49 -36.21
N VAL A 11 21.75 -15.04 -35.23
CA VAL A 11 20.31 -15.36 -35.34
C VAL A 11 19.47 -14.32 -34.60
N ALA A 12 20.10 -13.31 -33.98
CA ALA A 12 19.37 -12.24 -33.30
C ALA A 12 18.60 -11.39 -34.33
N PRO A 13 17.35 -11.00 -34.03
CA PRO A 13 16.60 -10.12 -34.91
C PRO A 13 17.29 -8.75 -35.03
N ASP A 14 17.21 -8.15 -36.22
CA ASP A 14 17.68 -6.79 -36.44
C ASP A 14 16.97 -5.83 -35.48
N ILE A 15 17.73 -4.90 -34.91
CA ILE A 15 17.22 -3.88 -34.00
C ILE A 15 16.89 -2.64 -34.84
N PRO A 16 15.61 -2.25 -34.98
CA PRO A 16 15.26 -1.05 -35.73
C PRO A 16 15.93 0.19 -35.11
N ALA A 17 16.39 1.13 -35.93
CA ALA A 17 17.13 2.31 -35.48
C ALA A 17 16.38 3.11 -34.38
N GLN A 18 15.05 3.18 -34.47
CA GLN A 18 14.18 3.83 -33.48
C GLN A 18 14.23 3.19 -32.08
N HIS A 19 14.65 1.92 -31.97
CA HIS A 19 14.77 1.19 -30.70
C HIS A 19 16.22 1.06 -30.23
N ALA A 20 17.20 1.50 -31.03
CA ALA A 20 18.61 1.27 -30.73
C ALA A 20 19.08 1.92 -29.42
N LEU A 21 18.54 3.10 -29.06
CA LEU A 21 18.83 3.78 -27.78
C LEU A 21 18.28 2.99 -26.59
N GLU A 22 16.99 2.67 -26.62
CA GLU A 22 16.31 1.91 -25.56
C GLU A 22 16.93 0.52 -25.38
N PHE A 23 17.25 -0.16 -26.47
CA PHE A 23 17.92 -1.44 -26.45
C PHE A 23 19.33 -1.32 -25.84
N SER A 24 20.10 -0.31 -26.25
CA SER A 24 21.45 -0.08 -25.70
C SER A 24 21.42 0.21 -24.20
N HIS A 25 20.44 0.99 -23.75
CA HIS A 25 20.21 1.29 -22.33
C HIS A 25 19.91 0.02 -21.53
N ARG A 26 18.95 -0.81 -21.99
CA ARG A 26 18.60 -2.07 -21.33
C ARG A 26 19.74 -3.08 -21.35
N MET A 27 20.47 -3.17 -22.47
CA MET A 27 21.61 -4.08 -22.60
C MET A 27 22.68 -3.76 -21.55
N ARG A 28 23.07 -2.48 -21.41
CA ARG A 28 24.04 -2.04 -20.39
C ARG A 28 23.55 -2.20 -18.95
N ALA A 29 22.25 -2.31 -18.71
CA ALA A 29 21.74 -2.63 -17.38
C ALA A 29 21.94 -4.11 -16.99
N ILE A 30 22.13 -5.00 -17.98
CA ILE A 30 22.20 -6.46 -17.79
C ILE A 30 23.61 -6.99 -18.03
N VAL A 31 24.30 -6.46 -19.05
CA VAL A 31 25.61 -6.92 -19.53
C VAL A 31 26.48 -5.71 -19.86
N ASP A 32 27.59 -5.57 -19.14
CA ASP A 32 28.61 -4.54 -19.39
C ASP A 32 29.76 -5.02 -20.29
N THR A 33 29.81 -6.32 -20.60
CA THR A 33 30.93 -6.94 -21.34
C THR A 33 30.76 -6.93 -22.86
N VAL A 34 29.58 -6.55 -23.36
CA VAL A 34 29.25 -6.50 -24.79
C VAL A 34 29.00 -5.04 -25.17
N ALA A 35 29.62 -4.60 -26.28
CA ALA A 35 29.39 -3.27 -26.81
C ALA A 35 27.93 -3.12 -27.26
N ALA A 36 27.24 -2.11 -26.72
CA ALA A 36 25.88 -1.80 -27.11
C ALA A 36 25.84 -1.20 -28.53
N PRO A 37 24.75 -1.38 -29.29
CA PRO A 37 24.61 -0.86 -30.65
C PRO A 37 24.82 0.65 -30.78
N VAL A 38 24.46 1.42 -29.75
CA VAL A 38 24.69 2.86 -29.67
C VAL A 38 25.44 3.19 -28.38
N THR A 39 26.46 4.03 -28.50
CA THR A 39 27.18 4.53 -27.33
C THR A 39 26.36 5.62 -26.64
N LEU A 40 25.81 5.30 -25.47
CA LEU A 40 25.14 6.27 -24.60
C LEU A 40 26.18 6.95 -23.69
N THR A 41 26.00 8.24 -23.43
CA THR A 41 26.73 8.92 -22.35
C THR A 41 26.15 8.52 -21.00
N GLU A 42 26.94 8.60 -19.94
CA GLU A 42 26.48 8.30 -18.58
C GLU A 42 26.72 9.47 -17.64
N ARG A 43 25.73 9.74 -16.79
CA ARG A 43 25.83 10.73 -15.71
C ARG A 43 25.37 10.12 -14.40
N VAL A 44 26.18 10.28 -13.37
CA VAL A 44 25.79 9.92 -11.99
C VAL A 44 25.01 11.08 -11.39
N VAL A 45 23.92 10.75 -10.70
CA VAL A 45 23.04 11.72 -10.02
C VAL A 45 22.85 11.25 -8.58
N ASP A 46 23.31 12.02 -7.60
CA ASP A 46 23.33 11.65 -6.18
C ASP A 46 22.62 12.65 -5.26
N ASP A 47 22.10 13.74 -5.82
CA ASP A 47 21.42 14.83 -5.15
C ASP A 47 19.88 14.65 -5.05
N ILE A 48 19.32 13.61 -5.67
CA ILE A 48 17.89 13.32 -5.62
C ILE A 48 17.53 12.57 -4.33
N THR A 49 16.62 13.13 -3.55
CA THR A 49 16.10 12.50 -2.33
C THR A 49 14.95 11.52 -2.65
N PRO A 50 14.81 10.43 -1.88
CA PRO A 50 13.72 9.48 -2.07
C PRO A 50 12.36 10.07 -1.67
N LEU A 51 11.37 9.86 -2.52
CA LEU A 51 9.96 10.05 -2.19
C LEU A 51 9.37 8.73 -1.69
N ALA A 52 8.76 8.74 -0.51
CA ALA A 52 8.08 7.58 0.06
C ALA A 52 6.68 7.41 -0.55
N HIS A 53 6.37 6.19 -0.97
CA HIS A 53 5.05 5.77 -1.42
C HIS A 53 4.50 4.74 -0.46
N LEU A 54 3.35 5.02 0.14
CA LEU A 54 2.67 4.11 1.07
C LEU A 54 1.34 3.66 0.48
N THR A 55 1.20 2.38 0.17
CA THR A 55 -0.05 1.80 -0.32
C THR A 55 -0.73 1.00 0.77
N LEU A 56 -1.97 1.33 1.12
CA LEU A 56 -2.77 0.64 2.13
C LEU A 56 -3.79 -0.27 1.46
N GLY A 57 -3.98 -1.47 1.99
CA GLY A 57 -4.96 -2.40 1.44
C GLY A 57 -5.26 -3.60 2.33
N SER A 58 -6.36 -4.28 2.01
CA SER A 58 -6.80 -5.51 2.69
C SER A 58 -6.70 -6.68 1.72
N VAL A 59 -6.24 -7.83 2.20
CA VAL A 59 -6.07 -9.05 1.42
C VAL A 59 -6.86 -10.16 2.09
N VAL A 60 -7.63 -10.91 1.29
CA VAL A 60 -8.35 -12.09 1.78
C VAL A 60 -7.36 -13.19 2.13
N GLN A 61 -7.50 -13.77 3.31
CA GLN A 61 -6.70 -14.92 3.71
C GLN A 61 -7.30 -16.19 3.12
N THR A 62 -6.51 -16.93 2.35
CA THR A 62 -6.97 -18.14 1.64
C THR A 62 -6.93 -19.40 2.51
N SER A 63 -6.37 -19.31 3.72
CA SER A 63 -6.30 -20.42 4.66
C SER A 63 -7.58 -20.54 5.49
N TRP A 64 -8.24 -21.70 5.44
CA TRP A 64 -9.42 -22.01 6.26
C TRP A 64 -9.15 -22.03 7.77
N ARG A 65 -7.88 -22.16 8.19
CA ARG A 65 -7.46 -22.11 9.61
C ARG A 65 -7.10 -20.72 10.09
N ALA A 66 -7.17 -19.72 9.20
CA ALA A 66 -6.88 -18.36 9.56
C ALA A 66 -7.82 -17.87 10.67
N PRO A 67 -7.30 -17.25 11.74
CA PRO A 67 -8.14 -16.68 12.79
C PRO A 67 -8.95 -15.47 12.29
N ARG A 68 -8.55 -14.86 11.16
CA ARG A 68 -9.25 -13.73 10.54
C ARG A 68 -9.36 -13.94 9.03
N PRO A 69 -10.51 -13.60 8.41
CA PRO A 69 -10.68 -13.76 6.98
C PRO A 69 -9.89 -12.76 6.13
N PHE A 70 -9.39 -11.67 6.74
CA PHE A 70 -8.63 -10.62 6.06
C PHE A 70 -7.37 -10.24 6.83
N GLU A 71 -6.34 -9.90 6.08
CA GLU A 71 -5.11 -9.27 6.58
C GLU A 71 -4.99 -7.86 5.99
N HIS A 72 -4.50 -6.93 6.80
CA HIS A 72 -4.32 -5.53 6.39
C HIS A 72 -2.84 -5.22 6.26
N ARG A 73 -2.48 -4.50 5.21
CA ARG A 73 -1.09 -4.29 4.81
C ARG A 73 -0.87 -2.83 4.41
N ALA A 74 0.30 -2.34 4.76
CA ALA A 74 0.88 -1.12 4.24
C ALA A 74 2.16 -1.48 3.48
N VAL A 75 2.21 -1.19 2.18
CA VAL A 75 3.41 -1.41 1.36
C VAL A 75 4.15 -0.09 1.24
N LEU A 76 5.39 -0.06 1.72
CA LEU A 76 6.29 1.07 1.55
C LEU A 76 7.20 0.84 0.33
N GLY A 77 7.09 1.73 -0.65
CA GLY A 77 7.98 1.85 -1.79
C GLY A 77 8.73 3.19 -1.77
N PHE A 78 9.76 3.28 -2.61
CA PHE A 78 10.53 4.51 -2.80
C PHE A 78 10.61 4.83 -4.29
N SER A 79 10.56 6.11 -4.62
CA SER A 79 10.86 6.58 -5.98
C SER A 79 11.86 7.73 -5.95
N TYR A 80 12.67 7.84 -6.99
CA TYR A 80 13.57 8.98 -7.22
C TYR A 80 13.21 9.61 -8.55
N ALA A 81 12.91 10.92 -8.54
CA ALA A 81 12.44 11.64 -9.73
C ALA A 81 11.31 10.93 -10.51
N GLY A 82 10.37 10.30 -9.78
CA GLY A 82 9.24 9.56 -10.37
C GLY A 82 9.54 8.10 -10.77
N HIS A 83 10.80 7.66 -10.69
CA HIS A 83 11.17 6.28 -11.00
C HIS A 83 11.17 5.40 -9.74
N SER A 84 10.35 4.35 -9.75
CA SER A 84 10.23 3.41 -8.63
C SER A 84 11.46 2.52 -8.48
N VAL A 85 11.86 2.28 -7.22
CA VAL A 85 12.85 1.27 -6.88
C VAL A 85 12.19 -0.12 -6.88
N ALA A 86 12.37 -0.87 -7.96
CA ALA A 86 11.80 -2.21 -8.10
C ALA A 86 12.61 -3.30 -7.36
N ASP A 87 13.95 -3.20 -7.36
CA ASP A 87 14.85 -4.18 -6.77
C ASP A 87 15.48 -3.67 -5.46
N LYS A 88 15.31 -4.44 -4.38
CA LYS A 88 15.91 -4.15 -3.08
C LYS A 88 17.44 -4.19 -3.11
N LYS A 89 18.04 -5.01 -3.99
CA LYS A 89 19.50 -5.21 -4.04
C LYS A 89 20.24 -4.15 -4.85
N SER A 90 19.56 -3.48 -5.79
CA SER A 90 20.21 -2.45 -6.61
C SER A 90 20.58 -1.23 -5.76
N SER A 91 21.80 -0.71 -5.90
CA SER A 91 22.21 0.56 -5.27
C SER A 91 21.80 1.80 -6.07
N GLU A 92 21.36 1.64 -7.31
CA GLU A 92 21.06 2.74 -8.23
C GLU A 92 19.84 2.46 -9.11
N ILE A 93 19.29 3.51 -9.71
CA ILE A 93 18.26 3.46 -10.73
C ILE A 93 18.87 3.99 -12.03
N ARG A 94 18.74 3.22 -13.12
CA ARG A 94 19.17 3.65 -14.44
C ARG A 94 17.97 4.15 -15.23
N VAL A 95 18.08 5.36 -15.77
CA VAL A 95 17.01 6.02 -16.53
C VAL A 95 17.60 6.54 -17.84
N LEU A 96 16.92 6.28 -18.95
CA LEU A 96 17.28 6.87 -20.24
C LEU A 96 16.65 8.27 -20.38
N SER A 97 17.47 9.29 -20.62
CA SER A 97 17.06 10.66 -20.90
C SER A 97 17.67 11.10 -22.23
N GLY A 98 16.89 11.02 -23.30
CA GLY A 98 17.38 11.23 -24.66
C GLY A 98 18.45 10.20 -25.05
N SER A 99 19.70 10.64 -25.22
CA SER A 99 20.86 9.79 -25.49
C SER A 99 21.78 9.57 -24.28
N GLU A 100 21.39 10.09 -23.11
CA GLU A 100 22.14 9.96 -21.85
C GLU A 100 21.46 8.93 -20.94
N THR A 101 22.25 8.03 -20.34
CA THR A 101 21.80 7.20 -19.23
C THR A 101 22.16 7.88 -17.90
N GLN A 102 21.14 8.23 -17.13
CA GLN A 102 21.29 8.74 -15.78
C GLN A 102 21.32 7.58 -14.78
N ARG A 103 22.33 7.57 -13.92
CA ARG A 103 22.52 6.60 -12.84
C ARG A 103 22.23 7.29 -11.51
N ILE A 104 20.97 7.26 -11.11
CA ILE A 104 20.49 7.88 -9.89
C ILE A 104 20.88 7.00 -8.71
N GLN A 105 21.76 7.50 -7.85
CA GLN A 105 22.21 6.80 -6.66
C GLN A 105 21.11 6.82 -5.60
N ARG A 106 20.79 5.65 -5.05
CA ARG A 106 19.89 5.57 -3.90
C ARG A 106 20.58 6.17 -2.68
N GLN A 107 19.78 6.69 -1.76
CA GLN A 107 20.22 7.25 -0.48
C GLN A 107 19.72 6.36 0.68
N PRO A 108 20.42 5.26 1.04
CA PRO A 108 19.97 4.33 2.07
C PRO A 108 19.71 4.97 3.44
N ALA A 109 20.46 6.01 3.79
CA ALA A 109 20.26 6.75 5.03
C ALA A 109 18.92 7.49 5.06
N ALA A 110 18.55 8.15 3.95
CA ALA A 110 17.26 8.83 3.80
C ALA A 110 16.11 7.81 3.77
N GLU A 111 16.24 6.72 3.02
CA GLU A 111 15.25 5.64 3.03
C GLU A 111 15.07 5.04 4.44
N LYS A 112 16.15 4.88 5.20
CA LYS A 112 16.10 4.40 6.59
C LYS A 112 15.34 5.38 7.47
N ALA A 113 15.56 6.69 7.33
CA ALA A 113 14.81 7.69 8.08
C ALA A 113 13.30 7.63 7.77
N LEU A 114 12.91 7.44 6.50
CA LEU A 114 11.52 7.25 6.09
C LEU A 114 10.90 5.99 6.72
N ARG A 115 11.61 4.85 6.70
CA ARG A 115 11.16 3.64 7.42
C ARG A 115 10.95 3.91 8.91
N GLN A 116 11.86 4.64 9.55
CA GLN A 116 11.73 4.97 10.97
C GLN A 116 10.54 5.88 11.24
N ALA A 117 10.21 6.81 10.33
CA ALA A 117 9.00 7.62 10.44
C ALA A 117 7.74 6.74 10.43
N LEU A 118 7.69 5.72 9.56
CA LEU A 118 6.58 4.77 9.51
C LEU A 118 6.47 3.93 10.81
N LEU A 119 7.59 3.47 11.35
CA LEU A 119 7.61 2.74 12.62
C LEU A 119 7.13 3.60 13.79
N LYS A 120 7.47 4.89 13.81
CA LYS A 120 7.04 5.85 14.85
C LYS A 120 5.52 6.08 14.86
N VAL A 121 4.84 5.87 13.74
CA VAL A 121 3.36 5.95 13.66
C VAL A 121 2.68 4.59 13.90
N GLY A 122 3.40 3.64 14.52
CA GLY A 122 2.83 2.40 15.07
C GLY A 122 2.94 1.18 14.17
N PHE A 123 3.45 1.33 12.94
CA PHE A 123 3.64 0.20 12.05
C PHE A 123 4.76 -0.72 12.53
N LYS A 124 4.60 -2.00 12.24
CA LYS A 124 5.63 -3.03 12.40
C LYS A 124 5.91 -3.64 11.05
N ARG A 125 7.19 -3.95 10.81
CA ARG A 125 7.59 -4.65 9.61
C ARG A 125 7.11 -6.09 9.69
N VAL A 126 6.49 -6.55 8.62
CA VAL A 126 6.04 -7.93 8.48
C VAL A 126 7.25 -8.80 8.11
N ILE A 127 7.47 -9.87 8.87
CA ILE A 127 8.56 -10.83 8.68
C ILE A 127 7.94 -12.21 8.48
N GLY A 128 8.26 -12.87 7.36
CA GLY A 128 7.81 -14.26 7.09
C GLY A 128 6.81 -14.39 5.95
N GLN A 129 5.99 -15.44 6.00
CA GLN A 129 5.00 -15.79 4.98
C GLN A 129 3.70 -15.03 5.23
N SER A 130 3.64 -13.77 4.81
CA SER A 130 2.42 -12.97 4.81
C SER A 130 2.02 -12.66 3.38
N ALA A 131 0.71 -12.62 3.13
CA ALA A 131 0.21 -12.34 1.79
C ALA A 131 0.59 -10.89 1.39
N PRO A 132 1.31 -10.69 0.28
CA PRO A 132 1.57 -9.36 -0.24
C PRO A 132 0.28 -8.74 -0.81
N LEU A 133 0.25 -7.42 -0.90
CA LEU A 133 -0.80 -6.73 -1.65
C LEU A 133 -0.64 -7.00 -3.16
N PRO A 134 -1.68 -7.47 -3.86
CA PRO A 134 -1.59 -7.75 -5.30
C PRO A 134 -1.20 -6.52 -6.11
N GLY A 135 -0.28 -6.68 -7.06
CA GLY A 135 0.15 -5.61 -7.96
C GLY A 135 1.02 -4.51 -7.33
N VAL A 136 1.37 -4.61 -6.05
CA VAL A 136 2.17 -3.60 -5.34
C VAL A 136 3.47 -4.23 -4.85
N THR A 137 4.59 -3.61 -5.19
CA THR A 137 5.93 -4.05 -4.75
C THR A 137 6.48 -3.12 -3.67
N GLY A 138 7.18 -3.68 -2.68
CA GLY A 138 7.82 -2.88 -1.64
C GLY A 138 8.12 -3.64 -0.35
N GLU A 139 8.29 -2.89 0.73
CA GLU A 139 8.45 -3.40 2.08
C GLU A 139 7.08 -3.50 2.77
N LEU A 140 6.77 -4.66 3.34
CA LEU A 140 5.47 -4.91 3.97
C LEU A 140 5.47 -4.50 5.44
N PHE A 141 4.44 -3.77 5.83
CA PHE A 141 4.17 -3.32 7.19
C PHE A 141 2.72 -3.60 7.58
N GLU A 142 2.46 -3.69 8.88
CA GLU A 142 1.13 -3.86 9.46
C GLU A 142 1.00 -3.07 10.77
N GLN A 143 -0.24 -2.80 11.19
CA GLN A 143 -0.53 -2.30 12.53
C GLN A 143 -0.78 -3.45 13.50
N VAL A 144 -0.60 -3.18 14.79
CA VAL A 144 -0.74 -4.19 15.86
C VAL A 144 -2.19 -4.63 16.06
N SER A 145 -3.15 -3.77 15.72
CA SER A 145 -4.57 -4.01 15.92
C SER A 145 -5.42 -3.16 14.97
N ASP A 146 -6.70 -3.48 14.88
CA ASP A 146 -7.70 -2.72 14.13
C ASP A 146 -7.82 -1.29 14.66
N ALA A 147 -7.74 -1.09 15.98
CA ALA A 147 -7.68 0.24 16.58
C ALA A 147 -6.43 1.02 16.14
N GLY A 148 -5.29 0.34 15.96
CA GLY A 148 -4.07 0.96 15.41
C GLY A 148 -4.27 1.43 13.97
N TRP A 149 -4.97 0.64 13.14
CA TRP A 149 -5.35 1.04 11.79
C TRP A 149 -6.29 2.25 11.77
N ILE A 150 -7.33 2.24 12.59
CA ILE A 150 -8.28 3.36 12.70
C ILE A 150 -7.55 4.64 13.12
N ASN A 151 -6.75 4.58 14.19
CA ASN A 151 -5.99 5.73 14.67
C ASN A 151 -5.03 6.27 13.61
N PHE A 152 -4.38 5.38 12.85
CA PHE A 152 -3.50 5.76 11.76
C PHE A 152 -4.27 6.45 10.62
N VAL A 153 -5.43 5.94 10.21
CA VAL A 153 -6.23 6.58 9.17
C VAL A 153 -6.75 7.94 9.61
N GLN A 154 -7.22 8.07 10.86
CA GLN A 154 -7.77 9.33 11.38
C GLN A 154 -6.73 10.44 11.55
N SER A 155 -5.49 10.10 11.94
CA SER A 155 -4.50 11.11 12.37
C SER A 155 -3.10 10.91 11.79
N GLY A 156 -2.72 9.68 11.48
CA GLY A 156 -1.40 9.34 10.95
C GLY A 156 -1.22 9.70 9.48
N LEU A 157 -2.28 9.62 8.67
CA LEU A 157 -2.24 9.97 7.24
C LEU A 157 -1.81 11.41 7.01
N GLU A 158 -2.45 12.36 7.69
CA GLU A 158 -2.13 13.79 7.56
C GLU A 158 -0.70 14.11 7.98
N ARG A 159 -0.21 13.44 9.03
CA ARG A 159 1.18 13.58 9.47
C ARG A 159 2.17 13.14 8.38
N LEU A 160 1.92 12.00 7.74
CA LEU A 160 2.81 11.50 6.68
C LEU A 160 2.69 12.35 5.39
N ARG A 161 1.48 12.77 5.01
CA ARG A 161 1.27 13.70 3.89
C ARG A 161 2.01 15.02 4.10
N GLY A 162 1.96 15.57 5.32
CA GLY A 162 2.72 16.77 5.70
C GLY A 162 4.24 16.61 5.63
N LEU A 163 4.75 15.37 5.66
CA LEU A 163 6.16 15.04 5.43
C LEU A 163 6.48 14.76 3.95
N GLY A 164 5.52 15.01 3.04
CA GLY A 164 5.67 14.82 1.60
C GLY A 164 5.47 13.38 1.11
N TRP A 165 4.85 12.51 1.91
CA TRP A 165 4.60 11.13 1.50
C TRP A 165 3.47 11.06 0.47
N GLN A 166 3.63 10.20 -0.54
CA GLN A 166 2.53 9.81 -1.41
C GLN A 166 1.82 8.61 -0.82
N ILE A 167 0.51 8.72 -0.60
CA ILE A 167 -0.29 7.68 0.03
C ILE A 167 -1.42 7.28 -0.89
N VAL A 168 -1.52 5.98 -1.16
CA VAL A 168 -2.58 5.35 -1.95
C VAL A 168 -3.37 4.44 -1.03
N ILE A 169 -4.69 4.58 -1.03
CA ILE A 169 -5.61 3.66 -0.34
C ILE A 169 -6.27 2.81 -1.43
N ASN A 170 -6.01 1.51 -1.43
CA ASN A 170 -6.60 0.61 -2.40
C ASN A 170 -8.11 0.46 -2.14
N GLN A 171 -8.88 0.34 -3.21
CA GLN A 171 -10.30 0.03 -3.12
C GLN A 171 -10.54 -1.25 -2.30
N GLY A 172 -11.54 -1.22 -1.43
CA GLY A 172 -11.83 -2.33 -0.52
C GLY A 172 -10.89 -2.40 0.68
N PHE A 173 -10.14 -1.34 0.98
CA PHE A 173 -9.44 -1.23 2.26
C PHE A 173 -10.45 -1.07 3.41
N HIS A 174 -10.46 -2.00 4.36
CA HIS A 174 -11.50 -2.06 5.39
C HIS A 174 -11.50 -0.89 6.39
N PHE A 175 -10.40 -0.12 6.45
CA PHE A 175 -10.30 1.04 7.32
C PHE A 175 -10.38 2.35 6.53
N GLU A 176 -10.89 2.33 5.31
CA GLU A 176 -11.27 3.55 4.61
C GLU A 176 -12.48 4.18 5.33
N LEU A 177 -12.18 5.15 6.19
CA LEU A 177 -13.19 5.83 7.00
C LEU A 177 -13.95 6.81 6.13
N HIS A 178 -15.27 6.62 6.08
CA HIS A 178 -16.18 7.57 5.48
C HIS A 178 -16.80 8.41 6.58
N GLU A 179 -16.98 9.72 6.33
CA GLU A 179 -17.76 10.55 7.25
C GLU A 179 -19.18 10.00 7.33
N VAL A 180 -19.62 9.67 8.54
CA VAL A 180 -21.00 9.32 8.79
C VAL A 180 -21.79 10.62 8.84
N GLY A 181 -22.75 10.77 7.93
CA GLY A 181 -23.49 12.02 7.76
C GLY A 181 -24.44 12.27 8.93
N GLN A 182 -25.55 11.52 8.96
CA GLN A 182 -26.57 11.65 9.99
C GLN A 182 -26.95 10.28 10.55
N TRP A 183 -27.19 10.25 11.86
CA TRP A 183 -27.84 9.13 12.51
C TRP A 183 -29.35 9.31 12.34
N TYR A 184 -30.05 8.22 12.03
CA TYR A 184 -31.52 8.22 12.01
C TYR A 184 -32.04 7.13 12.95
N ALA A 185 -33.16 7.44 13.59
CA ALA A 185 -33.91 6.50 14.39
C ALA A 185 -35.37 6.66 13.98
N ASP A 186 -35.91 5.65 13.30
CA ASP A 186 -37.32 5.60 12.93
C ASP A 186 -38.04 4.72 13.97
N ILE A 187 -39.15 5.21 14.49
CA ILE A 187 -39.98 4.51 15.47
C ILE A 187 -41.37 4.36 14.86
N GLU A 188 -41.76 3.14 14.56
CA GLU A 188 -43.12 2.83 14.12
C GLU A 188 -43.91 2.23 15.28
N GLU A 189 -44.99 2.89 15.68
CA GLU A 189 -45.94 2.33 16.65
C GLU A 189 -46.85 1.32 15.96
N GLY A 190 -46.75 0.05 16.35
CA GLY A 190 -47.68 -0.98 15.87
C GLY A 190 -49.13 -0.66 16.31
N PRO A 191 -50.15 -1.01 15.51
CA PRO A 191 -51.54 -0.82 15.91
C PRO A 191 -51.83 -1.60 17.20
N GLY A 192 -52.09 -0.87 18.29
CA GLY A 192 -52.41 -1.45 19.59
C GLY A 192 -51.24 -1.50 20.60
N HIS A 193 -50.57 -0.36 20.85
CA HIS A 193 -49.83 0.00 22.08
C HIS A 193 -48.94 -1.06 22.79
N ALA A 194 -48.46 -2.11 22.13
CA ALA A 194 -47.74 -3.19 22.81
C ALA A 194 -46.27 -3.36 22.38
N TRP A 195 -45.87 -2.79 21.25
CA TRP A 195 -44.50 -2.89 20.76
C TRP A 195 -44.26 -1.81 19.70
N PHE A 196 -43.14 -1.09 19.82
CA PHE A 196 -42.64 -0.20 18.78
C PHE A 196 -41.60 -0.96 17.96
N ASP A 197 -41.58 -0.74 16.64
CA ASP A 197 -40.45 -1.14 15.81
C ASP A 197 -39.44 0.02 15.82
N LEU A 198 -38.19 -0.25 16.17
CA LEU A 198 -37.11 0.74 16.25
C LEU A 198 -36.08 0.40 15.19
N GLU A 199 -36.01 1.19 14.13
CA GLU A 199 -34.92 1.11 13.17
C GLU A 199 -33.89 2.20 13.48
N LEU A 200 -32.76 1.78 14.05
CA LEU A 200 -31.58 2.64 14.20
C LEU A 200 -30.64 2.42 13.01
N GLY A 201 -30.24 3.49 12.35
CA GLY A 201 -29.32 3.44 11.22
C GLY A 201 -28.44 4.66 11.07
N ILE A 202 -27.56 4.61 10.06
CA ILE A 202 -26.69 5.71 9.66
C ILE A 202 -26.82 5.99 8.18
N GLU A 203 -26.60 7.24 7.80
CA GLU A 203 -26.47 7.64 6.41
C GLU A 203 -24.99 7.85 6.05
N VAL A 204 -24.54 7.18 4.98
CA VAL A 204 -23.19 7.31 4.43
C VAL A 204 -23.33 7.57 2.93
N ASN A 205 -22.78 8.70 2.44
CA ASN A 205 -22.89 9.11 1.04
C ASN A 205 -24.32 9.14 0.48
N GLY A 206 -25.32 9.53 1.30
CA GLY A 206 -26.73 9.58 0.90
C GLY A 206 -27.46 8.22 0.92
N GLN A 207 -26.79 7.13 1.30
CA GLN A 207 -27.37 5.81 1.43
C GLN A 207 -27.57 5.44 2.91
N ARG A 208 -28.77 4.93 3.25
CA ARG A 208 -29.12 4.49 4.60
C ARG A 208 -28.67 3.05 4.87
N TYR A 209 -28.11 2.81 6.05
CA TYR A 209 -27.66 1.51 6.53
C TYR A 209 -28.21 1.23 7.93
N SER A 210 -28.95 0.13 8.07
CA SER A 210 -29.48 -0.31 9.37
C SER A 210 -28.36 -0.86 10.27
N LEU A 211 -28.27 -0.33 11.49
CA LEU A 211 -27.25 -0.71 12.47
C LEU A 211 -27.64 -1.93 13.30
N LEU A 212 -28.92 -2.28 13.36
CA LEU A 212 -29.42 -3.39 14.19
C LEU A 212 -28.66 -4.71 13.97
N PRO A 213 -28.43 -5.20 12.73
CA PRO A 213 -27.69 -6.45 12.52
C PRO A 213 -26.26 -6.39 13.07
N ILE A 214 -25.62 -5.23 12.97
CA ILE A 214 -24.26 -4.99 13.44
C ILE A 214 -24.24 -5.01 14.97
N LEU A 215 -25.13 -4.24 15.61
CA LEU A 215 -25.27 -4.17 17.06
C LEU A 215 -25.59 -5.53 17.67
N LEU A 216 -26.52 -6.29 17.08
CA LEU A 216 -26.85 -7.66 17.53
C LEU A 216 -25.63 -8.59 17.47
N ASN A 217 -24.82 -8.50 16.42
CA ASN A 217 -23.60 -9.29 16.32
C ASN A 217 -22.57 -8.89 17.39
N VAL A 218 -22.43 -7.59 17.69
CA VAL A 218 -21.55 -7.10 18.77
C VAL A 218 -22.03 -7.60 20.13
N LEU A 219 -23.32 -7.49 20.43
CA LEU A 219 -23.92 -7.93 21.69
C LEU A 219 -23.79 -9.45 21.89
N ARG A 220 -23.98 -10.25 20.83
CA ARG A 220 -23.79 -11.71 20.88
C ARG A 220 -22.35 -12.11 21.20
N ARG A 221 -21.38 -11.33 20.72
CA ARG A 221 -19.95 -11.58 20.95
C ARG A 221 -19.46 -11.05 22.30
N ASN A 222 -20.16 -10.08 22.86
CA ASN A 222 -19.78 -9.35 24.07
C ASN A 222 -21.02 -9.20 24.98
N PRO A 223 -21.57 -10.30 25.52
CA PRO A 223 -22.80 -10.26 26.33
C PRO A 223 -22.66 -9.41 27.60
N GLU A 224 -21.44 -9.22 28.10
CA GLU A 224 -21.12 -8.33 29.22
C GLU A 224 -21.44 -6.85 28.96
N LEU A 225 -21.59 -6.44 27.69
CA LEU A 225 -22.06 -5.10 27.34
C LEU A 225 -23.51 -4.85 27.78
N LEU A 226 -24.28 -5.91 28.03
CA LEU A 226 -25.67 -5.84 28.53
C LEU A 226 -25.75 -5.88 30.05
N ASP A 227 -24.63 -6.08 30.75
CA ASP A 227 -24.62 -6.05 32.22
C ASP A 227 -24.91 -4.61 32.71
N PRO A 228 -25.96 -4.42 33.54
CA PRO A 228 -26.33 -3.11 34.08
C PRO A 228 -25.17 -2.35 34.75
N GLN A 229 -24.22 -3.06 35.38
CA GLN A 229 -23.06 -2.44 36.03
C GLN A 229 -22.05 -1.89 35.01
N SER A 230 -21.87 -2.59 33.89
CA SER A 230 -21.02 -2.16 32.76
C SER A 230 -21.55 -0.92 32.04
N MET A 231 -22.87 -0.79 31.93
CA MET A 231 -23.54 0.33 31.26
C MET A 231 -23.53 1.62 32.10
N ALA A 232 -23.56 1.51 33.44
CA ALA A 232 -23.55 2.66 34.33
C ALA A 232 -22.19 3.40 34.39
N LEU A 233 -21.09 2.71 34.06
CA LEU A 233 -19.72 3.25 34.14
C LEU A 233 -19.26 4.03 32.89
N ARG A 234 -20.10 4.16 31.85
CA ARG A 234 -19.73 4.75 30.54
C ARG A 234 -20.48 6.05 30.19
N LYS A 235 -21.01 6.77 31.18
CA LYS A 235 -21.53 8.13 30.97
C LYS A 235 -20.42 9.15 30.75
#